data_AF-A0A410NUB9-F1
#
_entry.id   AF-A0A410NUB9-F1
#
_cell.length_a   1.000
_cell.length_b   1.000
_cell.length_c   1.000
_cell.angle_alpha   90.00
_cell.angle_beta   90.00
_cell.angle_gamma   90.00
#
_symmetry.space_group_name_H-M   'P 1'
#
loop_
_entity.id
_entity.type
_entity.pdbx_description
1 polymer ?
#
loop_
_entity_poly.entity_id
_entity_poly.type
_entity_poly.pdbx_seq_one_letter_code
_entity_poly.pdbx_strand_id
1 'polypeptide(L)'
;MDEFEVAPSESFDSRQALTRMLALLRHLIDMIAEFRETLILTSGGDPADPVLDDAFLAARSMALEDVDALIALVDAADFTAPAMVEHRLQGEALRFKMLAILAAYRLVVAAQPSRNPGMSRGWSLYRRALRGTLAAIDGPLESLTAALGAKQGLVEFKKALEVLLDL
;
A
#
# COMPACT_ATOMS: atom_id res chain seq x y z
N MET A 1 -0.36 -10.76 11.96
CA MET A 1 -0.20 -10.76 10.50
C MET A 1 1.15 -11.39 10.23
N ASP A 2 1.23 -12.36 9.34
CA ASP A 2 2.53 -12.88 8.87
C ASP A 2 3.28 -11.72 8.21
N GLU A 3 4.53 -11.51 8.61
CA GLU A 3 5.40 -10.43 8.13
C GLU A 3 5.40 -10.44 6.59
N PHE A 4 5.29 -9.28 5.92
CA PHE A 4 5.35 -9.24 4.45
C PHE A 4 6.71 -9.79 4.00
N GLU A 5 6.72 -11.01 3.46
CA GLU A 5 7.93 -11.72 3.07
C GLU A 5 8.01 -11.96 1.56
N VAL A 6 9.24 -11.87 1.06
CA VAL A 6 9.57 -12.14 -0.35
C VAL A 6 10.32 -13.46 -0.43
N ALA A 7 9.74 -14.41 -1.16
CA ALA A 7 10.33 -15.72 -1.36
C ALA A 7 11.71 -15.65 -2.05
N PRO A 8 12.62 -16.60 -1.76
CA PRO A 8 13.85 -16.75 -2.54
C PRO A 8 13.51 -17.15 -3.99
N SER A 9 14.44 -16.87 -4.92
CA SER A 9 14.21 -16.95 -6.36
C SER A 9 13.69 -18.32 -6.83
N GLU A 10 14.14 -19.40 -6.20
CA GLU A 10 13.80 -20.78 -6.52
C GLU A 10 12.33 -21.13 -6.24
N SER A 11 11.68 -20.37 -5.36
CA SER A 11 10.29 -20.60 -4.91
C SER A 11 9.38 -19.40 -5.18
N PHE A 12 9.85 -18.45 -5.97
CA PHE A 12 9.14 -17.20 -6.20
C PHE A 12 7.92 -17.40 -7.11
N ASP A 13 6.72 -17.27 -6.54
CA ASP A 13 5.46 -17.26 -7.28
C ASP A 13 4.97 -15.83 -7.50
N SER A 14 4.76 -15.46 -8.77
CA SER A 14 4.43 -14.08 -9.15
C SER A 14 3.01 -13.68 -8.72
N ARG A 15 2.05 -14.62 -8.77
CA ARG A 15 0.67 -14.38 -8.33
C ARG A 15 0.61 -14.16 -6.83
N GLN A 16 1.25 -15.04 -6.06
CA GLN A 16 1.34 -14.93 -4.61
C GLN A 16 2.05 -13.65 -4.19
N ALA A 17 3.13 -13.27 -4.87
CA ALA A 17 3.84 -12.03 -4.58
C ALA A 17 2.97 -10.78 -4.77
N LEU A 18 2.25 -10.68 -5.89
CA LEU A 18 1.31 -9.57 -6.13
C LEU A 18 0.14 -9.55 -5.15
N THR A 19 -0.40 -10.72 -4.83
CA THR A 19 -1.47 -10.86 -3.82
C THR A 19 -0.99 -10.40 -2.45
N ARG A 20 0.24 -10.76 -2.04
CA ARG A 20 0.85 -10.29 -0.80
C ARG A 20 1.10 -8.79 -0.81
N MET A 21 1.50 -8.22 -1.95
CA MET A 21 1.66 -6.76 -2.08
C MET A 21 0.33 -6.04 -1.87
N LEU A 22 -0.76 -6.53 -2.46
CA LEU A 22 -2.09 -5.96 -2.29
C LEU A 22 -2.61 -6.14 -0.85
N ALA A 23 -2.34 -7.30 -0.23
CA ALA A 23 -2.64 -7.51 1.19
C ALA A 23 -1.84 -6.58 2.12
N LEU A 24 -0.57 -6.31 1.79
CA LEU A 24 0.23 -5.31 2.48
C LEU A 24 -0.38 -3.92 2.31
N LEU A 25 -0.82 -3.55 1.11
CA LEU A 25 -1.45 -2.26 0.86
C LEU A 25 -2.73 -2.07 1.70
N ARG A 26 -3.57 -3.10 1.77
CA ARG A 26 -4.72 -3.16 2.68
C ARG A 26 -4.30 -2.96 4.14
N HIS A 27 -3.26 -3.66 4.58
CA HIS A 27 -2.74 -3.51 5.94
C HIS A 27 -2.26 -2.09 6.24
N LEU A 28 -1.55 -1.44 5.31
CA LEU A 28 -1.10 -0.07 5.45
C LEU A 28 -2.29 0.89 5.61
N ILE A 29 -3.36 0.71 4.84
CA ILE A 29 -4.61 1.49 4.96
C ILE A 29 -5.22 1.32 6.36
N ASP A 30 -5.28 0.09 6.87
CA ASP A 30 -5.82 -0.18 8.21
C ASP A 30 -4.94 0.41 9.31
N MET A 31 -3.61 0.39 9.17
CA MET A 31 -2.70 1.05 10.12
C MET A 31 -2.85 2.57 10.11
N ILE A 32 -3.01 3.20 8.93
CA ILE A 32 -3.29 4.64 8.83
C ILE A 32 -4.59 4.97 9.57
N ALA A 33 -5.61 4.12 9.43
CA ALA A 33 -6.87 4.28 10.15
C ALA A 33 -6.71 4.13 11.67
N GLU A 34 -5.94 3.13 12.13
CA GLU A 34 -5.66 2.93 13.56
C GLU A 34 -4.99 4.16 14.21
N PHE A 35 -4.07 4.81 13.49
CA PHE A 35 -3.29 5.92 14.02
C PHE A 35 -3.73 7.30 13.53
N ARG A 36 -4.88 7.40 12.85
CA ARG A 36 -5.35 8.63 12.19
C ARG A 36 -5.31 9.85 13.09
N GLU A 37 -5.96 9.80 14.25
CA GLU A 37 -6.05 10.95 15.17
C GLU A 37 -4.66 11.46 15.56
N THR A 38 -3.74 10.54 15.82
CA THR A 38 -2.38 10.91 16.23
C THR A 38 -1.57 11.44 15.05
N LEU A 39 -1.78 10.90 13.84
CA LEU A 39 -1.16 11.42 12.62
C LEU A 39 -1.61 12.87 12.35
N ILE A 40 -2.90 13.17 12.47
CA ILE A 40 -3.46 14.52 12.29
C ILE A 40 -2.93 15.48 13.36
N LEU A 41 -3.00 15.07 14.64
CA LEU A 41 -2.50 15.89 15.75
C LEU A 41 -1.03 16.25 15.60
N THR A 42 -0.20 15.28 15.17
CA THR A 42 1.23 15.50 14.96
C THR A 42 1.56 16.24 13.66
N SER A 43 0.61 16.36 12.73
CA SER A 43 0.65 17.26 11.56
C SER A 43 0.27 18.71 11.89
N GLY A 44 -0.30 18.97 13.07
CA GLY A 44 -0.86 20.27 13.43
C GLY A 44 -2.28 20.51 12.88
N GLY A 45 -2.96 19.44 12.45
CA GLY A 45 -4.37 19.49 12.05
C GLY A 45 -5.33 19.31 13.24
N ASP A 46 -6.62 19.50 12.96
CA ASP A 46 -7.70 19.25 13.91
C ASP A 46 -8.31 17.85 13.66
N PRO A 47 -8.14 16.88 14.58
CA PRO A 47 -8.72 15.55 14.41
C PRO A 47 -10.26 15.54 14.50
N ALA A 48 -10.87 16.61 15.02
CA ALA A 48 -12.32 16.76 15.14
C ALA A 48 -12.97 17.46 13.93
N ASP A 49 -12.22 17.77 12.87
CA ASP A 49 -12.77 18.36 11.65
C ASP A 49 -13.72 17.36 10.95
N PRO A 50 -15.03 17.65 10.88
CA PRO A 50 -16.01 16.73 10.28
C PRO A 50 -15.81 16.53 8.78
N VAL A 51 -15.26 17.52 8.07
CA VAL A 51 -14.99 17.40 6.62
C VAL A 51 -13.83 16.43 6.38
N LEU A 52 -12.80 16.47 7.23
CA LEU A 52 -11.70 15.51 7.18
C LEU A 52 -12.14 14.10 7.59
N ASP A 53 -13.17 13.97 8.43
CA ASP A 53 -13.72 12.68 8.83
C ASP A 53 -14.50 12.00 7.70
N ASP A 54 -15.44 12.73 7.09
CA ASP A 54 -16.22 12.22 5.95
C ASP A 54 -15.31 11.86 4.76
N ALA A 55 -14.35 12.73 4.42
CA ALA A 55 -13.40 12.49 3.34
C ALA A 55 -12.53 11.26 3.61
N PHE A 56 -12.08 11.08 4.87
CA PHE A 56 -11.29 9.93 5.28
C PHE A 56 -12.07 8.61 5.14
N LEU A 57 -13.31 8.57 5.64
CA LEU A 57 -14.15 7.37 5.57
C LEU A 57 -14.44 6.96 4.12
N ALA A 58 -14.76 7.94 3.27
CA ALA A 58 -14.98 7.71 1.85
C ALA A 58 -13.71 7.19 1.14
N ALA A 59 -12.56 7.84 1.38
CA ALA A 59 -11.28 7.44 0.81
C ALA A 59 -10.89 6.02 1.26
N ARG A 60 -11.05 5.69 2.55
CA ARG A 60 -10.76 4.35 3.06
C ARG A 60 -11.66 3.29 2.43
N SER A 61 -12.96 3.54 2.29
CA SER A 61 -13.89 2.57 1.66
C SER A 61 -13.48 2.30 0.23
N MET A 62 -13.29 3.35 -0.57
CA MET A 62 -12.87 3.24 -1.97
C MET A 62 -11.55 2.48 -2.09
N ALA A 63 -10.55 2.83 -1.28
CA ALA A 63 -9.25 2.19 -1.34
C ALA A 63 -9.30 0.68 -1.01
N LEU A 64 -10.13 0.27 -0.05
CA LEU A 64 -10.30 -1.14 0.30
C LEU A 64 -11.06 -1.92 -0.78
N GLU A 65 -12.12 -1.34 -1.33
CA GLU A 65 -12.90 -1.93 -2.42
C GLU A 65 -12.04 -2.16 -3.67
N ASP A 66 -11.22 -1.17 -4.04
CA ASP A 66 -10.31 -1.26 -5.19
C ASP A 66 -9.22 -2.31 -4.96
N VAL A 67 -8.67 -2.41 -3.75
CA VAL A 67 -7.69 -3.46 -3.41
C VAL A 67 -8.31 -4.85 -3.53
N ASP A 68 -9.53 -5.03 -3.04
CA ASP A 68 -10.23 -6.33 -3.11
C ASP A 68 -10.56 -6.71 -4.56
N ALA A 69 -10.97 -5.74 -5.38
CA ALA A 69 -11.18 -5.95 -6.81
C ALA A 69 -9.87 -6.36 -7.52
N LEU A 70 -8.76 -5.69 -7.20
CA LEU A 70 -7.45 -6.02 -7.78
C LEU A 70 -6.96 -7.41 -7.36
N ILE A 71 -7.20 -7.83 -6.11
CA ILE A 71 -6.87 -9.18 -5.65
C ILE A 71 -7.66 -10.22 -6.48
N ALA A 72 -8.96 -10.01 -6.66
CA ALA A 72 -9.79 -10.91 -7.46
C ALA A 72 -9.32 -10.99 -8.93
N LEU A 73 -8.88 -9.86 -9.51
CA LEU A 73 -8.32 -9.83 -10.85
C LEU A 73 -6.98 -10.57 -10.94
N VAL A 74 -6.09 -10.42 -9.95
CA VAL A 74 -4.81 -11.14 -9.86
C VAL A 74 -5.05 -12.65 -9.78
N ASP A 75 -6.02 -13.08 -8.99
CA ASP A 75 -6.36 -14.51 -8.84
C ASP A 75 -6.86 -15.10 -10.15
N ALA A 76 -7.67 -14.35 -10.90
CA ALA A 76 -8.20 -14.77 -12.20
C ALA A 76 -7.20 -14.61 -13.36
N ALA A 77 -6.07 -13.94 -13.16
CA ALA A 77 -5.17 -13.57 -14.24
C ALA A 77 -4.36 -14.75 -14.79
N ASP A 78 -4.16 -14.72 -16.12
CA ASP A 78 -3.24 -15.60 -16.82
C ASP A 78 -1.81 -15.01 -16.79
N PHE A 79 -0.96 -15.60 -15.93
CA PHE A 79 0.46 -15.27 -15.82
C PHE A 79 1.30 -15.87 -16.97
N THR A 80 0.71 -16.29 -18.07
CA THR A 80 1.46 -16.57 -19.31
C THR A 80 1.19 -15.52 -20.38
N ALA A 81 0.27 -14.60 -20.14
CA ALA A 81 -0.10 -13.55 -21.07
C ALA A 81 1.09 -12.59 -21.34
N PRO A 82 1.29 -12.14 -22.60
CA PRO A 82 2.37 -11.21 -22.96
C PRO A 82 2.41 -9.94 -22.12
N ALA A 83 1.23 -9.40 -21.78
CA ALA A 83 1.10 -8.18 -20.97
C ALA A 83 1.81 -8.32 -19.60
N MET A 84 1.78 -9.50 -18.98
CA MET A 84 2.45 -9.71 -17.68
C MET A 84 3.98 -9.65 -17.80
N VAL A 85 4.52 -10.12 -18.92
CA VAL A 85 5.96 -10.06 -19.22
C VAL A 85 6.36 -8.63 -19.56
N GLU A 86 5.59 -7.96 -20.43
CA GLU A 86 5.83 -6.57 -20.87
C GLU A 86 5.85 -5.60 -19.68
N HIS A 87 4.92 -5.76 -18.74
CA HIS A 87 4.84 -4.93 -17.53
C HIS A 87 5.75 -5.40 -16.39
N ARG A 88 6.60 -6.40 -16.63
CA ARG A 88 7.57 -6.94 -15.65
C ARG A 88 6.88 -7.34 -14.33
N LEU A 89 5.81 -8.11 -14.45
CA LEU A 89 5.02 -8.65 -13.33
C LEU A 89 5.36 -10.12 -13.08
N GLN A 90 6.56 -10.54 -13.47
CA GLN A 90 7.02 -11.92 -13.34
C GLN A 90 8.52 -12.03 -13.03
N GLY A 91 8.90 -13.16 -12.45
CA GLY A 91 10.29 -13.55 -12.24
C GLY A 91 11.11 -12.54 -11.43
N GLU A 92 12.41 -12.44 -11.74
CA GLU A 92 13.37 -11.61 -11.00
C GLU A 92 13.02 -10.12 -11.00
N ALA A 93 12.41 -9.61 -12.07
CA ALA A 93 12.03 -8.21 -12.14
C ALA A 93 10.93 -7.87 -11.13
N LEU A 94 9.91 -8.72 -11.01
CA LEU A 94 8.88 -8.58 -9.98
C LEU A 94 9.48 -8.81 -8.59
N ARG A 95 10.30 -9.85 -8.43
CA ARG A 95 10.95 -10.15 -7.15
C ARG A 95 11.78 -8.98 -6.62
N PHE A 96 12.54 -8.31 -7.49
CA PHE A 96 13.28 -7.09 -7.13
C PHE A 96 12.35 -5.97 -6.65
N LYS A 97 11.22 -5.73 -7.34
CA LYS A 97 10.19 -4.76 -6.90
C LYS A 97 9.66 -5.13 -5.51
N MET A 98 9.37 -6.42 -5.26
CA MET A 98 8.91 -6.90 -3.96
C MET A 98 9.94 -6.71 -2.86
N LEU A 99 11.23 -6.94 -3.13
CA LEU A 99 12.32 -6.70 -2.18
C LEU A 99 12.46 -5.21 -1.81
N ALA A 100 12.28 -4.31 -2.79
CA ALA A 100 12.27 -2.87 -2.53
C ALA A 100 11.10 -2.47 -1.62
N ILE A 101 9.91 -3.02 -1.86
CA ILE A 101 8.73 -2.83 -0.98
C ILE A 101 9.01 -3.36 0.43
N LEU A 102 9.57 -4.57 0.55
CA LEU A 102 9.92 -5.17 1.84
C LEU A 102 10.91 -4.29 2.62
N ALA A 103 11.95 -3.79 1.95
CA ALA A 103 12.93 -2.90 2.56
C ALA A 103 12.29 -1.60 3.08
N ALA A 104 11.37 -1.01 2.32
CA ALA A 104 10.62 0.17 2.75
C ALA A 104 9.67 -0.15 3.91
N TYR A 105 8.93 -1.26 3.83
CA TYR A 105 7.98 -1.68 4.86
C TYR A 105 8.66 -1.98 6.19
N ARG A 106 9.87 -2.57 6.19
CA ARG A 106 10.65 -2.75 7.42
C ARG A 106 10.92 -1.44 8.16
N LEU A 107 11.04 -0.32 7.45
CA LEU A 107 11.15 0.99 8.08
C LEU A 107 9.85 1.42 8.74
N VAL A 108 8.69 1.06 8.18
CA VAL A 108 7.37 1.31 8.80
C VAL A 108 7.28 0.54 10.11
N VAL A 109 7.60 -0.75 10.10
CA VAL A 109 7.59 -1.61 11.30
C VAL A 109 8.56 -1.09 12.35
N ALA A 110 9.78 -0.71 11.96
CA ALA A 110 10.79 -0.20 12.88
C ALA A 110 10.45 1.20 13.44
N ALA A 111 9.79 2.04 12.64
CA ALA A 111 9.36 3.38 13.05
C ALA A 111 7.97 3.38 13.69
N GLN A 112 7.27 2.24 13.72
CA GLN A 112 5.93 2.14 14.27
C GLN A 112 5.98 2.61 15.72
N PRO A 113 5.26 3.69 16.07
CA PRO A 113 5.33 4.21 17.41
C PRO A 113 4.79 3.17 18.37
N SER A 114 5.57 2.84 19.41
CA SER A 114 4.96 2.35 20.65
C SER A 114 3.83 3.33 21.01
N ARG A 115 2.72 2.88 21.59
CA ARG A 115 1.48 3.65 21.89
C ARG A 115 1.65 4.86 22.83
N ASN A 116 2.79 5.55 22.79
CA ASN A 116 3.26 6.61 23.66
C ASN A 116 3.33 7.92 22.85
N PRO A 117 2.27 8.74 22.89
CA PRO A 117 2.11 9.92 22.02
C PRO A 117 3.13 11.06 22.27
N GLY A 118 3.99 10.96 23.29
CA GLY A 118 4.94 12.01 23.66
C GLY A 118 6.18 12.20 22.76
N MET A 119 6.42 11.33 21.77
CA MET A 119 7.58 11.45 20.87
C MET A 119 7.19 11.93 19.46
N SER A 120 7.04 13.24 19.28
CA SER A 120 6.76 13.87 17.96
C SER A 120 7.73 13.43 16.84
N ARG A 121 9.00 13.14 17.19
CA ARG A 121 10.01 12.65 16.26
C ARG A 121 9.74 11.22 15.75
N GLY A 122 9.09 10.38 16.54
CA GLY A 122 8.70 9.02 16.12
C GLY A 122 7.61 9.05 15.05
N TRP A 123 6.61 9.91 15.23
CA TRP A 123 5.49 10.04 14.30
C TRP A 123 5.90 10.60 12.93
N SER A 124 6.83 11.55 12.88
CA SER A 124 7.35 12.06 11.60
C SER A 124 8.16 11.00 10.83
N LEU A 125 8.93 10.17 11.53
CA LEU A 125 9.64 9.03 10.92
C LEU A 125 8.66 7.97 10.41
N TYR A 126 7.64 7.64 11.19
CA TYR A 126 6.59 6.70 10.80
C TYR A 126 5.85 7.16 9.54
N ARG A 127 5.42 8.43 9.50
CA ARG A 127 4.77 9.01 8.32
C ARG A 127 5.66 8.97 7.08
N ARG A 128 6.94 9.31 7.24
CA ARG A 128 7.92 9.22 6.15
C ARG A 128 8.08 7.79 5.64
N ALA A 129 8.12 6.81 6.55
CA ALA A 129 8.21 5.40 6.19
C ALA A 129 6.94 4.90 5.47
N LEU A 130 5.75 5.32 5.92
CA LEU A 130 4.47 5.01 5.25
C LEU A 130 4.46 5.54 3.82
N ARG A 131 4.77 6.84 3.64
CA ARG A 131 4.87 7.48 2.32
C ARG A 131 5.90 6.78 1.42
N GLY A 132 7.07 6.44 1.96
CA GLY A 132 8.11 5.72 1.22
C GLY A 132 7.67 4.32 0.79
N THR A 133 6.93 3.60 1.62
CA THR A 133 6.41 2.26 1.30
C THR A 133 5.33 2.32 0.24
N LEU A 134 4.39 3.27 0.35
CA LEU A 134 3.35 3.46 -0.67
C LEU A 134 3.94 3.87 -2.02
N ALA A 135 4.92 4.79 -2.02
CA ALA A 135 5.64 5.16 -3.25
C ALA A 135 6.40 3.96 -3.89
N ALA A 136 6.88 3.01 -3.09
CA ALA A 136 7.49 1.79 -3.61
C ALA A 136 6.45 0.82 -4.22
N ILE A 137 5.20 0.88 -3.78
CA ILE A 137 4.08 0.09 -4.30
C ILE A 137 3.50 0.71 -5.58
N ASP A 138 3.54 2.03 -5.75
CA ASP A 138 2.95 2.75 -6.89
C ASP A 138 3.38 2.17 -8.25
N GLY A 139 4.68 2.04 -8.52
CA GLY A 139 5.17 1.53 -9.81
C GLY A 139 4.71 0.10 -10.13
N PRO A 140 4.84 -0.86 -9.20
CA PRO A 140 4.24 -2.20 -9.33
C PRO A 140 2.72 -2.18 -9.53
N LEU A 141 2.00 -1.30 -8.83
CA LEU A 141 0.55 -1.18 -8.94
C LEU A 141 0.12 -0.61 -10.31
N GLU A 142 0.78 0.43 -10.81
CA GLU A 142 0.58 0.97 -12.16
C GLU A 142 0.86 -0.09 -13.24
N SER A 143 1.93 -0.89 -13.05
CA SER A 143 2.25 -1.99 -13.95
C SER A 143 1.14 -3.04 -13.94
N LEU A 144 0.65 -3.40 -12.75
CA LEU A 144 -0.38 -4.41 -12.56
C LEU A 144 -1.70 -4.02 -13.23
N THR A 145 -2.16 -2.80 -12.98
CA THR A 145 -3.43 -2.32 -13.53
C THR A 145 -3.38 -2.11 -15.04
N ALA A 146 -2.24 -1.68 -15.58
CA ALA A 146 -2.01 -1.64 -17.01
C ALA A 146 -2.09 -3.05 -17.63
N ALA A 147 -1.43 -4.04 -17.02
CA ALA A 147 -1.44 -5.42 -17.52
C ALA A 147 -2.82 -6.09 -17.44
N LEU A 148 -3.60 -5.78 -16.40
CA LEU A 148 -4.96 -6.29 -16.20
C LEU A 148 -6.03 -5.52 -16.98
N GLY A 149 -5.67 -4.39 -17.61
CA GLY A 149 -6.63 -3.52 -18.31
C GLY A 149 -7.62 -2.81 -17.36
N ALA A 150 -7.32 -2.74 -16.06
CA ALA A 150 -8.14 -2.08 -15.06
C ALA A 150 -7.93 -0.55 -15.15
N LYS A 151 -8.73 0.12 -16.00
CA LYS A 151 -8.66 1.59 -16.17
C LYS A 151 -9.58 2.37 -15.22
N GLN A 152 -10.61 1.73 -14.68
CA GLN A 152 -11.53 2.34 -13.71
C GLN A 152 -11.03 2.04 -12.28
N GLY A 153 -11.06 3.03 -11.39
CA GLY A 153 -10.67 2.88 -9.99
C GLY A 153 -9.24 3.31 -9.69
N LEU A 154 -8.29 3.30 -10.62
CA LEU A 154 -6.90 3.67 -10.29
C LEU A 154 -6.72 5.16 -9.93
N VAL A 155 -7.44 6.04 -10.61
CA VAL A 155 -7.39 7.49 -10.34
C VAL A 155 -8.05 7.78 -9.00
N GLU A 156 -9.17 7.11 -8.72
CA GLU A 156 -9.91 7.18 -7.47
C GLU A 156 -9.08 6.60 -6.32
N PHE A 157 -8.43 5.46 -6.53
CA PHE A 157 -7.52 4.82 -5.59
C PHE A 157 -6.34 5.72 -5.23
N LYS A 158 -5.68 6.30 -6.23
CA LYS A 158 -4.55 7.22 -5.98
C LYS A 158 -5.00 8.46 -5.21
N LYS A 159 -6.12 9.06 -5.59
CA LYS A 159 -6.72 10.18 -4.84
C LYS A 159 -7.08 9.78 -3.41
N ALA A 160 -7.61 8.57 -3.22
CA ALA A 160 -7.91 8.05 -1.91
C ALA A 160 -6.63 7.89 -1.07
N LEU A 161 -5.57 7.31 -1.63
CA LEU A 161 -4.27 7.22 -0.95
C LEU A 161 -3.67 8.59 -0.62
N GLU A 162 -3.79 9.57 -1.53
CA GLU A 162 -3.35 10.96 -1.29
C GLU A 162 -4.11 11.57 -0.10
N VAL A 163 -5.44 11.43 -0.07
CA VAL A 163 -6.26 11.88 1.07
C VAL A 163 -5.85 11.17 2.36
N LEU A 164 -5.57 9.86 2.33
CA LEU A 164 -5.10 9.10 3.49
C LEU A 164 -3.70 9.53 3.98
N LEU A 165 -2.84 10.00 3.07
CA LEU A 165 -1.44 10.36 3.34
C LEU A 165 -1.22 11.82 3.74
N ASP A 166 -2.14 12.71 3.34
CA ASP A 166 -2.14 14.15 3.66
C ASP A 166 -3.09 14.51 4.82
N LEU A 167 -3.50 13.50 5.60
CA LEU A 167 -3.90 13.66 7.01
C LEU A 167 -2.72 14.12 7.89
#